data_AF-A8QKK2-F1
#
_entry.id   AF-A8QKK2-F1
#
_cell.length_a   1.000
_cell.length_b   1.000
_cell.length_c   1.000
_cell.angle_alpha   90.00
_cell.angle_beta   90.00
_cell.angle_gamma   90.00
#
_symmetry.space_group_name_H-M   'P 1'
#
loop_
_entity.id
_entity.type
_entity.pdbx_description
1 polymer ?
#
loop_
_entity_poly.entity_id
_entity_poly.type
_entity_poly.pdbx_seq_one_letter_code
_entity_poly.pdbx_strand_id
1 'polypeptide(L)'
;VAYKNVISTRRSSRSSMEASVHEFKDNAASPHLEKFKSMIEEELTKIVDEVMALLNDKLIPNTRGKNDEAEVFYLKMAGDYHRYLAEFMDGAAKEEKANGANDYYQKAQEVASNLPTTHPIRLGLALNYSVCLYEIMNKTQDACNLAKTAFDDAISKLDELDEASYKDSTLIM
;
A
#
# COMPACT_ATOMS: atom_id res chain seq x y z
N VAL A 1 -13.18 -1.54 -1.94
CA VAL A 1 -13.17 -2.91 -2.53
C VAL A 1 -12.99 -2.89 -4.05
N ALA A 2 -13.78 -2.13 -4.82
CA ALA A 2 -13.70 -2.09 -6.29
C ALA A 2 -12.28 -1.83 -6.85
N TYR A 3 -11.65 -0.71 -6.50
CA TYR A 3 -10.29 -0.40 -6.97
C TYR A 3 -9.24 -1.39 -6.48
N LYS A 4 -9.37 -1.90 -5.25
CA LYS A 4 -8.48 -2.96 -4.72
C LYS A 4 -8.51 -4.18 -5.65
N ASN A 5 -9.68 -4.64 -6.08
CA ASN A 5 -9.79 -5.81 -6.93
C ASN A 5 -9.19 -5.57 -8.32
N VAL A 6 -9.55 -4.45 -8.98
CA VAL A 6 -9.04 -4.10 -10.31
C VAL A 6 -7.51 -4.03 -10.30
N ILE A 7 -6.94 -3.35 -9.30
CA ILE A 7 -5.50 -3.14 -9.18
C ILE A 7 -4.79 -4.44 -8.79
N SER A 8 -5.33 -5.22 -7.84
CA SER A 8 -4.75 -6.52 -7.49
C SER A 8 -4.68 -7.45 -8.68
N THR A 9 -5.75 -7.54 -9.50
CA THR A 9 -5.74 -8.36 -10.71
C THR A 9 -4.64 -7.91 -11.68
N ARG A 10 -4.53 -6.60 -11.93
CA ARG A 10 -3.50 -6.05 -12.82
C ARG A 10 -2.07 -6.22 -12.28
N ARG A 11 -1.86 -6.04 -10.97
CA ARG A 11 -0.57 -6.32 -10.31
C ARG A 11 -0.18 -7.78 -10.44
N SER A 12 -1.10 -8.71 -10.17
CA SER A 12 -0.84 -10.15 -10.37
C SER A 12 -0.51 -10.48 -11.82
N SER A 13 -1.25 -9.93 -12.79
CA SER A 13 -0.93 -10.10 -14.22
C SER A 13 0.45 -9.57 -14.57
N ARG A 14 0.85 -8.41 -14.04
CA ARG A 14 2.18 -7.84 -14.23
C ARG A 14 3.26 -8.75 -13.64
N SER A 15 3.11 -9.23 -12.41
CA SER A 15 4.08 -10.14 -11.78
C SER A 15 4.24 -11.44 -12.58
N SER A 16 3.14 -12.00 -13.09
CA SER A 16 3.20 -13.17 -13.99
C SER A 16 3.94 -12.84 -15.29
N MET A 17 3.70 -11.64 -15.85
CA MET A 17 4.37 -11.23 -17.08
C MET A 17 5.86 -11.00 -16.89
N GLU A 18 6.27 -10.39 -15.78
CA GLU A 18 7.68 -10.22 -15.42
C GLU A 18 8.40 -11.57 -15.30
N ALA A 19 7.74 -12.57 -14.68
CA ALA A 19 8.28 -13.93 -14.63
C ALA A 19 8.42 -14.55 -16.03
N SER A 20 7.42 -14.38 -16.90
CA SER A 20 7.49 -14.88 -18.29
C SER A 20 8.59 -14.19 -19.11
N VAL A 21 8.74 -12.86 -18.98
CA VAL A 21 9.82 -12.12 -19.62
C VAL A 21 11.19 -12.67 -19.18
N HIS A 22 11.34 -12.96 -17.89
CA HIS A 22 12.57 -13.54 -17.36
C HIS A 22 12.84 -14.95 -17.91
N GLU A 23 11.82 -15.82 -17.95
CA GLU A 23 11.91 -17.20 -18.44
C GLU A 23 12.24 -17.26 -19.94
N PHE A 24 11.65 -16.37 -20.75
CA PHE A 24 11.77 -16.37 -22.21
C PHE A 24 12.74 -15.31 -22.75
N LYS A 25 13.68 -14.82 -21.95
CA LYS A 25 14.54 -13.67 -22.27
C LYS A 25 15.27 -13.77 -23.62
N ASP A 26 15.74 -14.96 -23.98
CA ASP A 26 16.48 -15.24 -25.24
C ASP A 26 15.59 -15.82 -26.36
N ASN A 27 14.27 -15.86 -26.14
CA ASN A 27 13.30 -16.36 -27.12
C ASN A 27 12.89 -15.24 -28.10
N ALA A 28 12.55 -15.60 -29.33
CA ALA A 28 11.96 -14.69 -30.31
C ALA A 28 10.66 -14.01 -29.82
N ALA A 29 9.97 -14.58 -28.83
CA ALA A 29 8.79 -14.01 -28.20
C ALA A 29 9.09 -12.89 -27.18
N SER A 30 10.35 -12.73 -26.73
CA SER A 30 10.77 -11.76 -25.71
C SER A 30 10.29 -10.32 -25.98
N PRO A 31 10.44 -9.75 -27.20
CA PRO A 31 9.94 -8.40 -27.50
C PRO A 31 8.41 -8.27 -27.38
N HIS A 32 7.66 -9.33 -27.65
CA HIS A 32 6.20 -9.32 -27.52
C HIS A 32 5.76 -9.37 -26.05
N LEU A 33 6.46 -10.15 -25.22
CA LEU A 33 6.22 -10.23 -23.79
C LEU A 33 6.53 -8.89 -23.10
N GLU A 34 7.65 -8.25 -23.46
CA GLU A 34 8.00 -6.92 -22.94
C GLU A 34 6.95 -5.88 -23.33
N LYS A 35 6.51 -5.87 -24.59
CA LYS A 35 5.44 -4.96 -25.04
C LYS A 35 4.15 -5.17 -24.24
N PHE A 36 3.77 -6.42 -24.00
CA PHE A 36 2.56 -6.72 -23.25
C PHE A 36 2.69 -6.35 -21.76
N LYS A 37 3.89 -6.53 -21.17
CA LYS A 37 4.22 -6.03 -19.83
C LYS A 37 4.02 -4.52 -19.74
N SER A 38 4.59 -3.76 -20.68
CA SER A 38 4.45 -2.30 -20.71
C SER A 38 2.99 -1.86 -20.85
N MET A 39 2.17 -2.56 -21.65
CA MET A 39 0.74 -2.26 -21.73
C MET A 39 0.02 -2.41 -20.38
N ILE A 40 0.34 -3.46 -19.61
CA ILE A 40 -0.23 -3.67 -18.28
C ILE A 40 0.22 -2.56 -17.32
N GLU A 41 1.49 -2.16 -17.38
CA GLU A 41 2.07 -1.09 -16.55
C GLU A 41 1.44 0.28 -16.86
N GLU A 42 1.17 0.58 -18.15
CA GLU A 42 0.43 1.78 -18.57
C GLU A 42 -1.01 1.78 -18.08
N GLU A 43 -1.73 0.65 -18.20
CA GLU A 43 -3.10 0.52 -17.67
C GLU A 43 -3.13 0.74 -16.16
N LEU A 44 -2.19 0.12 -15.44
CA LEU A 44 -2.09 0.26 -13.99
C LEU A 44 -1.81 1.71 -13.59
N THR A 45 -0.90 2.38 -14.29
CA THR A 45 -0.57 3.79 -14.06
C THR A 45 -1.80 4.67 -14.21
N LYS A 46 -2.56 4.53 -15.31
CA LYS A 46 -3.79 5.30 -15.55
C LYS A 46 -4.83 5.11 -14.46
N ILE A 47 -5.05 3.87 -14.03
CA ILE A 47 -6.01 3.56 -12.97
C ILE A 47 -5.56 4.18 -11.64
N VAL A 48 -4.27 4.06 -11.31
CA VAL A 48 -3.74 4.68 -10.10
C VAL A 48 -3.88 6.20 -10.16
N ASP A 49 -3.54 6.84 -11.26
CA ASP A 49 -3.64 8.29 -11.43
C ASP A 49 -5.09 8.79 -11.26
N GLU A 50 -6.08 8.08 -11.82
CA GLU A 50 -7.51 8.38 -11.63
C GLU A 50 -7.92 8.31 -10.15
N VAL A 51 -7.50 7.26 -9.45
CA VAL A 51 -7.82 7.08 -8.04
C VAL A 51 -7.10 8.12 -7.17
N MET A 52 -5.85 8.44 -7.49
CA MET A 52 -5.08 9.45 -6.79
C MET A 52 -5.70 10.84 -6.94
N ALA A 53 -6.22 11.19 -8.11
CA ALA A 53 -6.97 12.42 -8.32
C ALA A 53 -8.23 12.46 -7.43
N LEU A 54 -9.02 11.38 -7.39
CA LEU A 54 -10.19 11.28 -6.51
C LEU A 54 -9.83 11.42 -5.03
N LEU A 55 -8.75 10.75 -4.59
CA LEU A 55 -8.28 10.80 -3.21
C LEU A 55 -7.85 12.21 -2.80
N ASN A 56 -7.02 12.85 -3.63
CA ASN A 56 -6.43 14.16 -3.32
C ASN A 56 -7.43 15.31 -3.48
N ASP A 57 -8.31 15.26 -4.48
CA ASP A 57 -9.20 16.39 -4.78
C ASP A 57 -10.50 16.34 -3.99
N LYS A 58 -10.92 15.15 -3.56
CA LYS A 58 -12.25 14.94 -2.96
C LYS A 58 -12.19 14.23 -1.62
N LEU A 59 -11.60 13.05 -1.54
CA LEU A 59 -11.82 12.18 -0.37
C LEU A 59 -11.05 12.67 0.86
N ILE A 60 -9.73 12.85 0.75
CA ILE A 60 -8.88 13.31 1.86
C ILE A 60 -9.29 14.70 2.36
N PRO A 61 -9.52 15.72 1.49
CA PRO A 61 -9.95 17.04 1.96
C PRO A 61 -11.30 17.02 2.69
N ASN A 62 -12.21 16.12 2.30
CA ASN A 62 -13.54 16.07 2.90
C ASN A 62 -13.56 15.34 4.25
N THR A 63 -12.61 14.44 4.53
CA THR A 63 -12.49 13.74 5.81
C THR A 63 -11.62 14.47 6.83
N ARG A 64 -10.72 15.35 6.37
CA ARG A 64 -9.73 16.01 7.21
C ARG A 64 -10.35 16.70 8.42
N GLY A 65 -9.92 16.30 9.62
CA GLY A 65 -10.39 16.87 10.90
C GLY A 65 -11.86 16.63 11.21
N LYS A 66 -12.55 15.75 10.47
CA LYS A 66 -13.95 15.38 10.69
C LYS A 66 -14.12 13.91 11.06
N ASN A 67 -13.27 13.05 10.51
CA ASN A 67 -13.32 11.62 10.75
C ASN A 67 -11.91 11.04 10.56
N ASP A 68 -11.21 10.82 11.67
CA ASP A 68 -9.85 10.32 11.69
C ASP A 68 -9.74 8.92 11.07
N GLU A 69 -10.71 8.04 11.32
CA GLU A 69 -10.75 6.70 10.75
C GLU A 69 -10.77 6.74 9.21
N ALA A 70 -11.64 7.60 8.65
CA ALA A 70 -11.76 7.77 7.21
C ALA A 70 -10.55 8.49 6.61
N GLU A 71 -9.98 9.47 7.30
CA GLU A 71 -8.76 10.17 6.86
C GLU A 71 -7.56 9.21 6.82
N VAL A 72 -7.35 8.40 7.86
CA VAL A 72 -6.32 7.35 7.88
C VAL A 72 -6.53 6.36 6.75
N PHE A 73 -7.78 5.92 6.52
CA PHE A 73 -8.10 4.99 5.45
C PHE A 73 -7.70 5.54 4.07
N TYR A 74 -8.06 6.79 3.76
CA TYR A 74 -7.75 7.39 2.46
C TYR A 74 -6.27 7.76 2.29
N LEU A 75 -5.60 8.23 3.34
CA LEU A 75 -4.15 8.47 3.32
C LEU A 75 -3.37 7.16 3.11
N LYS A 76 -3.74 6.11 3.86
CA LYS A 76 -3.17 4.77 3.68
C LYS A 76 -3.38 4.26 2.26
N MET A 77 -4.59 4.46 1.71
CA MET A 77 -4.92 4.05 0.35
C MET A 77 -4.07 4.78 -0.70
N ALA A 78 -3.81 6.08 -0.52
CA ALA A 78 -2.89 6.83 -1.37
C ALA A 78 -1.44 6.30 -1.29
N GLY A 79 -0.97 5.98 -0.08
CA GLY A 79 0.33 5.34 0.14
C GLY A 79 0.45 3.98 -0.55
N ASP A 80 -0.59 3.15 -0.45
CA ASP A 80 -0.67 1.85 -1.13
C ASP A 80 -0.55 2.00 -2.66
N TYR A 81 -1.20 3.00 -3.25
CA TYR A 81 -1.14 3.22 -4.70
C TYR A 81 0.20 3.73 -5.19
N HIS A 82 0.82 4.66 -4.46
CA HIS A 82 2.19 5.08 -4.75
C HIS A 82 3.17 3.89 -4.65
N ARG A 83 3.01 3.05 -3.63
CA ARG A 83 3.80 1.83 -3.48
C ARG A 83 3.64 0.90 -4.69
N TYR A 84 2.43 0.68 -5.18
CA TYR A 84 2.21 -0.17 -6.35
C TYR A 84 2.89 0.35 -7.61
N LEU A 85 2.94 1.68 -7.80
CA LEU A 85 3.73 2.26 -8.91
C LEU A 85 5.23 2.04 -8.72
N ALA A 86 5.73 2.17 -7.50
CA ALA A 86 7.14 1.97 -7.19
C ALA A 86 7.63 0.50 -7.37
N GLU A 87 6.72 -0.47 -7.45
CA GLU A 87 7.05 -1.90 -7.70
C GLU A 87 7.57 -2.17 -9.12
N PHE A 88 7.29 -1.28 -10.08
CA PHE A 88 7.66 -1.48 -11.48
C PHE A 88 8.31 -0.28 -12.16
N MET A 89 8.24 0.89 -11.54
CA MET A 89 9.01 2.03 -12.01
C MET A 89 10.49 1.87 -11.72
N ASP A 90 11.31 2.59 -12.49
CA ASP A 90 12.77 2.60 -12.37
C ASP A 90 13.31 4.03 -12.20
N GLY A 91 14.55 4.12 -11.71
CA GLY A 91 15.29 5.37 -11.57
C GLY A 91 14.51 6.45 -10.78
N ALA A 92 14.48 7.66 -11.33
CA ALA A 92 13.85 8.81 -10.68
C ALA A 92 12.33 8.63 -10.46
N ALA A 93 11.63 7.93 -11.36
CA ALA A 93 10.20 7.68 -11.21
C ALA A 93 9.92 6.75 -10.01
N LYS A 94 10.75 5.72 -9.83
CA LYS A 94 10.68 4.84 -8.65
C LYS A 94 10.87 5.63 -7.37
N GLU A 95 11.88 6.48 -7.32
CA GLU A 95 12.21 7.30 -6.16
C GLU A 95 11.07 8.27 -5.82
N GLU A 96 10.50 8.94 -6.82
CA GLU A 96 9.33 9.81 -6.66
C GLU A 96 8.15 9.05 -6.05
N LYS A 97 7.82 7.86 -6.57
CA LYS A 97 6.69 7.08 -6.06
C LYS A 97 6.96 6.49 -4.68
N ALA A 98 8.18 6.04 -4.41
CA ALA A 98 8.59 5.56 -3.08
C ALA A 98 8.50 6.67 -2.01
N ASN A 99 8.99 7.87 -2.33
CA ASN A 99 8.91 9.02 -1.42
C ASN A 99 7.45 9.45 -1.21
N GLY A 100 6.64 9.48 -2.28
CA GLY A 100 5.21 9.75 -2.15
C GLY A 100 4.48 8.72 -1.27
N ALA A 101 4.79 7.43 -1.41
CA ALA A 101 4.23 6.39 -0.54
C ALA A 101 4.58 6.64 0.93
N ASN A 102 5.85 6.90 1.21
CA ASN A 102 6.35 7.24 2.53
C ASN A 102 5.62 8.45 3.13
N ASP A 103 5.47 9.53 2.37
CA ASP A 103 4.80 10.76 2.83
C ASP A 103 3.32 10.52 3.19
N TYR A 104 2.59 9.74 2.39
CA TYR A 104 1.21 9.39 2.69
C TYR A 104 1.09 8.48 3.91
N TYR A 105 1.97 7.49 4.06
CA TYR A 105 1.96 6.62 5.24
C TYR A 105 2.34 7.38 6.52
N GLN A 106 3.28 8.30 6.47
CA GLN A 106 3.64 9.15 7.61
C GLN A 106 2.46 10.04 8.03
N LYS A 107 1.80 10.72 7.08
CA LYS A 107 0.57 11.49 7.36
C LYS A 107 -0.53 10.60 7.94
N ALA A 108 -0.69 9.38 7.42
CA ALA A 108 -1.65 8.44 7.97
C ALA A 108 -1.30 8.02 9.41
N GLN A 109 -0.01 7.87 9.74
CA GLN A 109 0.42 7.53 11.10
C GLN A 109 0.15 8.66 12.09
N GLU A 110 0.36 9.92 11.68
CA GLU A 110 0.05 11.09 12.50
C GLU A 110 -1.42 11.09 12.89
N VAL A 111 -2.33 10.91 11.93
CA VAL A 111 -3.78 10.88 12.20
C VAL A 111 -4.17 9.61 12.97
N ALA A 112 -3.57 8.47 12.66
CA ALA A 112 -3.84 7.20 13.34
C ALA A 112 -3.42 7.20 14.82
N SER A 113 -2.60 8.15 15.27
CA SER A 113 -2.30 8.32 16.70
C SER A 113 -3.54 8.60 17.55
N ASN A 114 -4.61 9.14 16.94
CA ASN A 114 -5.90 9.37 17.59
C ASN A 114 -6.76 8.09 17.71
N LEU A 115 -6.40 7.00 17.01
CA LEU A 115 -7.11 5.74 17.05
C LEU A 115 -6.47 4.78 18.08
N PRO A 116 -7.24 3.90 18.74
CA PRO A 116 -6.69 2.86 19.60
C PRO A 116 -5.62 2.03 18.90
N THR A 117 -4.60 1.55 19.63
CA THR A 117 -3.52 0.72 19.08
C THR A 117 -4.02 -0.60 18.50
N THR A 118 -5.16 -1.07 19.00
CA THR A 118 -5.89 -2.25 18.52
C THR A 118 -6.80 -1.97 17.33
N HIS A 119 -6.98 -0.71 16.90
CA HIS A 119 -7.93 -0.36 15.85
C HIS A 119 -7.52 -1.00 14.50
N PRO A 120 -8.40 -1.75 13.81
CA PRO A 120 -8.05 -2.50 12.60
C PRO A 120 -7.41 -1.64 11.49
N ILE A 121 -7.90 -0.42 11.28
CA ILE A 121 -7.32 0.50 10.29
C ILE A 121 -5.89 0.95 10.68
N ARG A 122 -5.61 1.16 11.97
CA ARG A 122 -4.27 1.52 12.46
C ARG A 122 -3.31 0.34 12.32
N LEU A 123 -3.75 -0.87 12.65
CA LEU A 123 -2.97 -2.10 12.44
C LEU A 123 -2.68 -2.34 10.96
N GLY A 124 -3.72 -2.23 10.11
CA GLY A 124 -3.58 -2.39 8.67
C GLY A 124 -2.67 -1.32 8.05
N LEU A 125 -2.65 -0.11 8.60
CA LEU A 125 -1.68 0.92 8.22
C LEU A 125 -0.24 0.48 8.57
N ALA A 126 0.00 0.06 9.81
CA ALA A 126 1.33 -0.36 10.25
C ALA A 126 1.87 -1.54 9.42
N LEU A 127 1.02 -2.52 9.11
CA LEU A 127 1.34 -3.64 8.23
C LEU A 127 1.73 -3.17 6.83
N ASN A 128 0.92 -2.33 6.18
CA ASN A 128 1.21 -1.91 4.81
C ASN A 128 2.43 -0.99 4.72
N TYR A 129 2.66 -0.16 5.75
CA TYR A 129 3.81 0.72 5.79
C TYR A 129 5.10 -0.04 6.08
N SER A 130 5.08 -1.06 6.95
CA SER A 130 6.26 -1.92 7.15
C SER A 130 6.64 -2.67 5.87
N VAL A 131 5.65 -3.16 5.11
CA VAL A 131 5.87 -3.73 3.77
C VAL A 131 6.51 -2.72 2.82
N CYS A 132 6.05 -1.46 2.81
CA CYS A 132 6.65 -0.41 1.99
C CYS A 132 8.12 -0.14 2.36
N LEU A 133 8.40 -0.02 3.67
CA LEU A 133 9.75 0.19 4.17
C LEU A 133 10.68 -0.95 3.76
N TYR A 134 10.20 -2.20 3.82
CA TYR A 134 10.96 -3.38 3.45
C TYR A 134 11.14 -3.52 1.94
N GLU A 135 10.05 -3.64 1.18
CA GLU A 135 10.05 -4.04 -0.23
C GLU A 135 10.44 -2.90 -1.18
N ILE A 136 10.10 -1.65 -0.84
CA ILE A 136 10.31 -0.51 -1.74
C ILE A 136 11.53 0.30 -1.34
N MET A 137 11.67 0.59 -0.05
CA MET A 137 12.69 1.51 0.45
C MET A 137 13.96 0.82 0.97
N ASN A 138 13.98 -0.51 1.04
CA ASN A 138 15.09 -1.31 1.57
C ASN A 138 15.51 -0.92 3.01
N LYS A 139 14.56 -0.45 3.82
CA LYS A 139 14.74 -0.06 5.22
C LYS A 139 14.29 -1.17 6.16
N THR A 140 14.97 -2.32 6.09
CA THR A 140 14.57 -3.54 6.82
C THR A 140 14.43 -3.34 8.32
N GLN A 141 15.37 -2.63 8.95
CA GLN A 141 15.32 -2.39 10.39
C GLN A 141 14.10 -1.57 10.80
N ASP A 142 13.80 -0.52 10.04
CA ASP A 142 12.64 0.35 10.29
C ASP A 142 11.33 -0.41 10.08
N ALA A 143 11.26 -1.26 9.05
CA ALA A 143 10.12 -2.12 8.79
C ALA A 143 9.85 -3.09 9.97
N CYS A 144 10.88 -3.79 10.43
CA CYS A 144 10.77 -4.71 11.56
C CYS A 144 10.38 -3.99 12.86
N ASN A 145 10.99 -2.83 13.13
CA ASN A 145 10.69 -2.03 14.30
C ASN A 145 9.22 -1.57 14.28
N LEU A 146 8.75 -1.04 13.15
CA LEU A 146 7.38 -0.58 13.01
C LEU A 146 6.36 -1.72 13.22
N ALA A 147 6.58 -2.86 12.55
CA ALA A 147 5.68 -4.00 12.68
C ALA A 147 5.66 -4.55 14.11
N LYS A 148 6.84 -4.67 14.74
CA LYS A 148 6.97 -5.16 16.11
C LYS A 148 6.28 -4.23 17.11
N THR A 149 6.53 -2.93 17.04
CA THR A 149 5.89 -1.96 17.94
C THR A 149 4.37 -1.99 17.79
N ALA A 150 3.84 -2.03 16.57
CA ALA A 150 2.40 -2.11 16.37
C ALA A 150 1.79 -3.39 16.95
N PHE A 151 2.49 -4.53 16.83
CA PHE A 151 2.07 -5.81 17.38
C PHE A 151 2.10 -5.82 18.91
N ASP A 152 3.22 -5.40 19.51
CA ASP A 152 3.41 -5.35 20.97
C ASP A 152 2.38 -4.40 21.62
N ASP A 153 2.16 -3.22 21.02
CA ASP A 153 1.18 -2.23 21.49
C ASP A 153 -0.27 -2.76 21.41
N ALA A 154 -0.58 -3.58 20.41
CA ALA A 154 -1.90 -4.18 20.24
C ALA A 154 -2.14 -5.35 21.20
N ILE A 155 -1.15 -6.23 21.38
CA ILE A 155 -1.22 -7.32 22.37
C ILE A 155 -1.50 -6.77 23.76
N SER A 156 -0.84 -5.68 24.14
CA SER A 156 -0.96 -5.12 25.50
C SER A 156 -2.37 -4.64 25.88
N LYS A 157 -3.26 -4.45 24.89
CA LYS A 157 -4.64 -3.95 25.08
C LYS A 157 -5.70 -4.87 24.47
N LEU A 158 -5.31 -6.10 24.12
CA LEU A 158 -6.15 -7.02 23.36
C LEU A 158 -7.33 -7.53 24.19
N ASP A 159 -7.16 -7.62 25.51
CA ASP A 159 -8.18 -8.01 26.48
C ASP A 159 -9.30 -6.96 26.67
N GLU A 160 -9.12 -5.75 26.13
CA GLU A 160 -10.10 -4.65 26.24
C GLU A 160 -11.11 -4.63 25.08
N LEU A 161 -10.96 -5.52 24.09
CA LEU A 161 -11.77 -5.54 22.87
C LEU A 161 -13.08 -6.33 23.04
N ASP A 162 -14.13 -5.85 22.37
CA ASP A 162 -15.31 -6.67 22.11
C ASP A 162 -15.01 -7.79 21.09
N GLU A 163 -15.87 -8.80 20.99
CA GLU A 163 -15.66 -9.98 20.15
C GLU A 163 -15.51 -9.65 18.65
N ALA A 164 -16.21 -8.64 18.14
CA ALA A 164 -16.12 -8.27 16.72
C ALA A 164 -14.79 -7.56 16.43
N SER A 165 -14.44 -6.58 17.26
CA SER A 165 -13.16 -5.87 17.18
C SER A 165 -11.98 -6.83 17.39
N TYR A 166 -12.09 -7.78 18.30
CA TYR A 166 -11.08 -8.80 18.57
C TYR A 166 -10.77 -9.62 17.31
N LYS A 167 -11.79 -10.09 16.60
CA LYS A 167 -11.61 -10.91 15.40
C LYS A 167 -10.92 -10.14 14.27
N ASP A 168 -11.29 -8.88 14.06
CA ASP A 168 -10.69 -8.06 13.00
C ASP A 168 -9.24 -7.67 13.33
N SER A 169 -8.94 -7.35 14.58
CA SER A 169 -7.58 -7.01 15.01
C SER A 169 -6.64 -8.22 15.00
N THR A 170 -7.10 -9.38 15.48
CA THR A 170 -6.29 -10.62 15.50
C THR A 170 -6.03 -11.21 14.12
N LEU A 171 -6.83 -10.88 13.10
CA LEU A 171 -6.55 -11.28 11.72
C LEU A 171 -5.38 -10.50 11.10
N ILE A 172 -5.12 -9.27 11.59
CA ILE A 172 -4.09 -8.38 11.05
C ILE A 172 -2.75 -8.58 11.77
N MET A 173 -2.81 -8.93 13.06
CA MET A 173 -1.66 -9.24 13.92
C MET A 173 -1.01 -10.57 13.54
#